data_AF-A0A1L5L0R8-F1
#
_entry.id   AF-A0A1L5L0R8-F1
#
_cell.length_a   1.000
_cell.length_b   1.000
_cell.length_c   1.000
_cell.angle_alpha   90.00
_cell.angle_beta   90.00
_cell.angle_gamma   90.00
#
_symmetry.space_group_name_H-M   'P 1'
#
loop_
_entity.id
_entity.type
_entity.pdbx_description
1 polymer ?
#
loop_
_entity_poly.entity_id
_entity_poly.type
_entity_poly.pdbx_seq_one_letter_code
_entity_poly.pdbx_strand_id
1 'polypeptide(L)'
;MDTERSGLDEAMDVGSSTISHLKSLKTAATFSKAGYGAALGGPFSAAIGAVIANRNQFAKILLVILAILLLPVLFIVMLPGLIFGSLTEQSDVLNSNSMISENIRASRDAIVEVLEESHEDILAEIHAAISRLPQGDTASINDPYTYSISVNANLLISQFCASQDDYKNINLNQLKKLI
;
A
#
# COMPACT_ATOMS: atom_id res chain seq x y z
N MET A 1 44.98 41.65 14.15
CA MET A 1 43.60 41.72 13.62
C MET A 1 42.70 41.85 14.82
N ASP A 2 42.34 43.09 15.14
CA ASP A 2 41.13 43.40 15.90
C ASP A 2 39.91 43.15 15.01
N THR A 3 38.77 42.81 15.65
CA THR A 3 37.41 43.29 15.34
C THR A 3 36.36 42.45 16.11
N GLU A 4 35.71 43.11 17.08
CA GLU A 4 34.27 43.11 17.40
C GLU A 4 33.53 41.80 17.78
N ARG A 5 32.51 41.76 18.66
CA ARG A 5 31.87 42.63 19.67
C ARG A 5 30.74 41.82 20.33
N SER A 6 30.42 42.13 21.59
CA SER A 6 29.06 42.15 22.19
C SER A 6 28.27 40.83 22.28
N GLY A 7 27.71 40.40 23.41
CA GLY A 7 27.42 41.09 24.66
C GLY A 7 26.04 40.65 25.17
N LEU A 8 25.87 40.70 26.50
CA LEU A 8 24.60 40.71 27.25
C LEU A 8 23.84 39.38 27.20
N ASP A 9 23.26 38.80 28.24
CA ASP A 9 22.92 39.11 29.64
C ASP A 9 22.27 37.76 30.07
N GLU A 10 22.26 37.22 31.29
CA GLU A 10 21.90 37.83 32.56
C GLU A 10 21.78 36.67 33.59
N ALA A 11 21.83 37.03 34.87
CA ALA A 11 21.47 36.21 36.04
C ALA A 11 22.49 35.12 36.42
N MET A 12 23.64 35.46 37.01
CA MET A 12 23.80 36.07 38.34
C MET A 12 23.04 35.34 39.46
N ASP A 13 23.77 34.38 40.03
CA ASP A 13 23.90 34.12 41.46
C ASP A 13 23.69 35.38 42.31
N VAL A 14 22.76 35.28 43.26
CA VAL A 14 22.72 36.14 44.45
C VAL A 14 22.41 35.25 45.64
N GLY A 15 23.48 34.86 46.32
CA GLY A 15 23.47 33.98 47.47
C GLY A 15 22.99 34.62 48.77
N SER A 16 23.09 33.79 49.82
CA SER A 16 23.14 34.06 51.27
C SER A 16 22.47 32.86 51.95
N SER A 17 23.07 32.02 52.77
CA SER A 17 24.15 32.23 53.73
C SER A 17 24.68 30.88 54.22
N THR A 18 25.89 30.94 54.75
CA THR A 18 26.75 29.89 55.27
C THR A 18 26.28 29.22 56.57
N ILE A 19 26.47 27.90 56.63
CA ILE A 19 27.17 27.14 57.68
C ILE A 19 26.83 27.47 59.15
N SER A 20 26.14 26.56 59.84
CA SER A 20 26.58 26.00 61.14
C SER A 20 25.53 25.06 61.76
N HIS A 21 25.98 24.15 62.61
CA HIS A 21 25.19 23.27 63.50
C HIS A 21 24.70 21.92 62.95
N LEU A 22 25.67 21.06 62.64
CA LEU A 22 25.62 19.67 63.10
C LEU A 22 25.47 19.62 64.63
N LYS A 23 24.68 18.65 65.11
CA LYS A 23 24.46 18.21 66.51
C LYS A 23 23.55 19.09 67.39
N SER A 24 22.27 18.72 67.41
CA SER A 24 21.42 18.55 68.62
C SER A 24 19.97 18.42 68.12
N LEU A 25 19.45 17.25 67.81
CA LEU A 25 18.83 16.37 68.81
C LEU A 25 18.63 14.99 68.20
N LYS A 26 19.34 14.03 68.79
CA LYS A 26 19.03 12.60 68.73
C LYS A 26 17.77 12.41 69.59
N THR A 27 16.76 11.69 69.09
CA THR A 27 15.93 10.69 69.82
C THR A 27 14.49 10.63 69.29
N ALA A 28 14.06 9.38 69.11
CA ALA A 28 12.70 8.89 68.91
C ALA A 28 12.18 8.94 67.46
N ALA A 29 11.65 7.89 66.87
CA ALA A 29 11.61 6.47 67.21
C ALA A 29 11.07 5.76 65.95
N THR A 30 11.53 4.53 65.70
CA THR A 30 10.70 3.41 65.18
C THR A 30 9.62 3.77 64.16
N PHE A 31 9.82 3.47 62.86
CA PHE A 31 9.52 2.14 62.33
C PHE A 31 8.61 1.30 63.26
N SER A 32 7.30 1.58 63.22
CA SER A 32 6.28 0.73 63.84
C SER A 32 5.09 0.60 62.89
N LYS A 33 4.91 -0.62 62.41
CA LYS A 33 3.63 -1.19 61.98
C LYS A 33 2.52 -0.75 62.94
N ALA A 34 1.51 -0.04 62.44
CA ALA A 34 0.11 -0.04 62.87
C ALA A 34 -0.55 1.24 62.35
N GLY A 35 -1.65 1.14 61.60
CA GLY A 35 -2.53 2.30 61.48
C GLY A 35 -3.48 2.42 60.30
N TYR A 36 -3.31 1.69 59.20
CA TYR A 36 -4.26 1.77 58.08
C TYR A 36 -4.99 0.45 57.89
N GLY A 37 -5.78 0.09 58.90
CA GLY A 37 -6.59 -1.12 58.90
C GLY A 37 -7.50 -1.18 60.11
N ALA A 38 -8.36 -0.17 60.31
CA ALA A 38 -9.41 -0.22 61.34
C ALA A 38 -10.53 0.83 61.21
N ALA A 39 -10.49 1.75 60.25
CA ALA A 39 -11.55 2.74 60.09
C ALA A 39 -12.03 2.72 58.64
N LEU A 40 -13.35 2.78 58.44
CA LEU A 40 -14.09 2.66 57.18
C LEU A 40 -14.56 1.23 56.88
N GLY A 41 -15.53 0.80 57.69
CA GLY A 41 -16.38 -0.35 57.45
C GLY A 41 -17.19 -0.18 56.16
N GLY A 42 -17.01 -1.14 55.26
CA GLY A 42 -17.82 -1.32 54.06
C GLY A 42 -17.39 -2.60 53.34
N PRO A 43 -18.29 -3.31 52.63
CA PRO A 43 -17.98 -4.58 51.96
C PRO A 43 -16.86 -4.47 50.90
N PHE A 44 -16.53 -3.24 50.47
CA PHE A 44 -15.45 -2.94 49.54
C PHE A 44 -14.04 -3.00 50.17
N SER A 45 -13.87 -2.78 51.48
CA SER A 45 -12.53 -2.80 52.11
C SER A 45 -12.03 -4.21 52.43
N ALA A 46 -12.92 -5.17 52.65
CA ALA A 46 -12.58 -6.59 52.78
C ALA A 46 -12.12 -7.21 51.44
N ALA A 47 -12.75 -6.80 50.32
CA ALA A 47 -12.39 -7.26 48.99
C ALA A 47 -10.99 -6.78 48.55
N ILE A 48 -10.59 -5.56 48.93
CA ILE A 48 -9.27 -5.01 48.63
C ILE A 48 -8.15 -5.82 49.33
N GLY A 49 -8.42 -6.35 50.54
CA GLY A 49 -7.48 -7.24 51.24
C GLY A 49 -7.28 -8.60 50.57
N ALA A 50 -8.33 -9.15 49.93
CA ALA A 50 -8.26 -10.43 49.22
C ALA A 50 -7.53 -10.33 47.87
N VAL A 51 -7.59 -9.17 47.21
CA VAL A 51 -6.88 -8.89 45.95
C VAL A 51 -5.36 -8.90 46.14
N ILE A 52 -4.87 -8.42 47.29
CA ILE A 52 -3.43 -8.41 47.63
C ILE A 52 -2.90 -9.81 47.93
N ALA A 53 -3.71 -10.66 48.60
CA ALA A 53 -3.32 -12.03 48.94
C ALA A 53 -3.24 -12.96 47.70
N ASN A 54 -4.04 -12.69 46.66
CA ASN A 54 -4.14 -13.56 45.48
C ASN A 54 -3.96 -12.83 44.15
N ARG A 55 -3.09 -11.81 44.14
CA ARG A 55 -2.79 -10.94 42.98
C ARG A 55 -2.54 -11.71 41.68
N ASN A 56 -1.98 -12.91 41.77
CA ASN A 56 -1.61 -13.73 40.62
C ASN A 56 -2.84 -14.41 39.98
N GLN A 57 -3.85 -14.80 40.76
CA GLN A 57 -5.10 -15.36 40.23
C GLN A 57 -5.98 -14.26 39.65
N PHE A 58 -6.04 -13.10 40.30
CA PHE A 58 -6.73 -11.93 39.76
C PHE A 58 -6.11 -11.44 38.45
N ALA A 59 -4.78 -11.41 38.35
CA ALA A 59 -4.09 -11.06 37.11
C ALA A 59 -4.42 -12.03 35.97
N LYS A 60 -4.48 -13.35 36.25
CA LYS A 60 -4.89 -14.35 35.26
C LYS A 60 -6.33 -14.18 34.78
N ILE A 61 -7.26 -13.94 35.72
CA ILE A 61 -8.67 -13.72 35.39
C ILE A 61 -8.83 -12.45 34.55
N LEU A 62 -8.13 -11.36 34.92
CA LEU A 62 -8.15 -10.11 34.17
C LEU A 62 -7.58 -10.28 32.75
N LEU A 63 -6.50 -11.06 32.60
CA LEU A 63 -5.91 -11.37 31.29
C LEU A 63 -6.91 -12.16 30.42
N VAL A 64 -7.59 -13.16 30.99
CA VAL A 64 -8.61 -13.93 30.25
C VAL A 64 -9.76 -13.04 29.78
N ILE A 65 -10.25 -12.14 30.63
CA ILE A 65 -11.30 -11.18 30.26
C ILE A 65 -10.81 -10.24 29.15
N LEU A 66 -9.59 -9.72 29.26
CA LEU A 66 -8.99 -8.86 28.25
C LEU A 66 -8.82 -9.60 26.91
N ALA A 67 -8.39 -10.86 26.93
CA ALA A 67 -8.25 -11.69 25.74
C ALA A 67 -9.60 -11.96 25.06
N ILE A 68 -10.65 -12.28 25.84
CA ILE A 68 -12.00 -12.48 25.33
C ILE A 68 -12.57 -11.18 24.73
N LEU A 69 -12.25 -10.03 25.31
CA LEU A 69 -12.67 -8.72 24.79
C LEU A 69 -11.89 -8.32 23.52
N LEU A 70 -10.61 -8.67 23.42
CA LEU A 70 -9.77 -8.39 22.25
C LEU A 70 -10.05 -9.33 21.07
N LEU A 71 -10.52 -10.55 21.32
CA LEU A 71 -10.84 -11.53 20.27
C LEU A 71 -11.84 -11.00 19.22
N PRO A 72 -13.00 -10.42 19.57
CA PRO A 72 -13.92 -9.86 18.58
C PRO A 72 -13.35 -8.62 17.89
N VAL A 73 -12.55 -7.80 18.58
CA VAL A 73 -11.89 -6.64 17.98
C VAL A 73 -10.90 -7.08 16.90
N LEU A 74 -10.11 -8.12 17.17
CA LEU A 74 -9.19 -8.71 16.20
C LEU A 74 -9.92 -9.20 14.94
N PHE A 75 -11.10 -9.82 15.14
CA PHE A 75 -11.93 -10.29 14.02
C PHE A 75 -12.48 -9.13 13.18
N ILE A 76 -12.94 -8.04 13.81
CA ILE A 76 -13.43 -6.84 13.11
C ILE A 76 -12.30 -6.13 12.35
N VAL A 77 -11.09 -6.09 12.91
CA VAL A 77 -9.92 -5.47 12.24
C VAL A 77 -9.42 -6.31 11.07
N MET A 78 -9.53 -7.64 11.15
CA MET A 78 -9.15 -8.56 10.08
C MET A 78 -10.26 -8.75 9.02
N LEU A 79 -11.52 -8.45 9.34
CA LEU A 79 -12.67 -8.57 8.44
C LEU A 79 -12.51 -7.81 7.12
N PRO A 80 -12.04 -6.54 7.10
CA PRO A 80 -11.77 -5.84 5.85
C PRO A 80 -10.77 -6.58 4.96
N GLY A 81 -9.67 -7.10 5.51
CA GLY A 81 -8.66 -7.84 4.74
C GLY A 81 -9.13 -9.23 4.28
N LEU A 82 -10.01 -9.88 5.05
CA LEU A 82 -10.57 -11.20 4.73
C LEU A 82 -11.75 -11.15 3.75
N ILE A 83 -12.60 -10.11 3.82
CA ILE A 83 -13.76 -9.94 2.92
C ILE A 83 -13.37 -9.26 1.62
N PHE A 84 -12.51 -8.23 1.66
CA PHE A 84 -12.10 -7.51 0.46
C PHE A 84 -10.87 -8.12 -0.23
N GLY A 85 -10.25 -9.13 0.40
CA GLY A 85 -9.01 -9.72 -0.09
C GLY A 85 -7.84 -8.73 -0.06
N SER A 86 -6.64 -9.24 -0.31
CA SER A 86 -5.41 -8.46 -0.42
C SER A 86 -5.53 -7.39 -1.52
N LEU A 87 -5.89 -6.16 -1.15
CA LEU A 87 -5.56 -4.96 -1.96
C LEU A 87 -4.05 -4.67 -1.95
N THR A 88 -3.28 -5.44 -1.18
CA THR A 88 -1.83 -5.41 -1.13
C THR A 88 -1.15 -6.09 -2.32
N GLU A 89 -1.89 -6.75 -3.21
CA GLU A 89 -1.42 -6.96 -4.59
C GLU A 89 -1.60 -5.65 -5.37
N GLN A 90 -0.85 -4.64 -4.93
CA GLN A 90 -0.72 -3.41 -5.66
C GLN A 90 0.08 -3.76 -6.92
N SER A 91 -0.65 -4.12 -7.98
CA SER A 91 -0.12 -4.10 -9.33
C SER A 91 0.32 -2.67 -9.59
N ASP A 92 1.60 -2.40 -9.35
CA ASP A 92 2.29 -1.13 -9.57
C ASP A 92 2.05 -0.60 -11.00
N VAL A 93 1.71 -1.51 -11.91
CA VAL A 93 1.31 -1.26 -13.30
C VAL A 93 -0.05 -0.56 -13.42
N LEU A 94 -1.04 -0.87 -12.57
CA LEU A 94 -2.40 -0.29 -12.65
C LEU A 94 -2.49 1.13 -12.08
N ASN A 95 -1.49 1.57 -11.30
CA ASN A 95 -1.45 2.92 -10.73
C ASN A 95 -0.43 3.83 -11.46
N SER A 96 0.35 3.24 -12.36
CA SER A 96 1.34 3.97 -13.15
C SER A 96 0.75 4.36 -14.50
N ASN A 97 0.30 5.61 -14.61
CA ASN A 97 -0.20 6.17 -15.88
C ASN A 97 0.80 5.99 -17.04
N SER A 98 2.12 6.00 -16.76
CA SER A 98 3.13 5.76 -17.77
C SER A 98 3.08 4.32 -18.29
N MET A 99 2.97 3.33 -17.39
CA MET A 99 2.88 1.91 -17.79
C MET A 99 1.57 1.61 -18.53
N ILE A 100 0.46 2.21 -18.12
CA ILE A 100 -0.83 2.12 -18.84
C ILE A 100 -0.69 2.70 -20.25
N SER A 101 -0.11 3.89 -20.36
CA SER A 101 0.07 4.55 -21.66
C SER A 101 0.98 3.76 -22.60
N GLU A 102 2.05 3.15 -22.07
CA GLU A 102 2.97 2.34 -22.88
C GLU A 102 2.31 1.03 -23.31
N ASN A 103 1.49 0.39 -22.47
CA ASN A 103 0.74 -0.80 -22.86
C ASN A 103 -0.26 -0.51 -23.99
N ILE A 104 -0.99 0.62 -23.89
CA ILE A 104 -1.89 1.08 -24.95
C ILE A 104 -1.11 1.37 -26.24
N ARG A 105 0.05 2.04 -26.13
CA ARG A 105 0.91 2.35 -27.28
C ARG A 105 1.42 1.07 -27.96
N ALA A 106 2.01 0.15 -27.19
CA ALA A 106 2.48 -1.13 -27.68
C ALA A 106 1.36 -1.95 -28.35
N SER A 107 0.14 -1.91 -27.81
CA SER A 107 -1.03 -2.57 -28.42
C SER A 107 -1.40 -1.94 -29.75
N ARG A 108 -1.35 -0.61 -29.89
CA ARG A 108 -1.61 0.06 -31.17
C ARG A 108 -0.52 -0.24 -32.20
N ASP A 109 0.73 -0.19 -31.80
CA ASP A 109 1.87 -0.46 -32.67
C ASP A 109 1.80 -1.91 -33.18
N ALA A 110 1.47 -2.87 -32.31
CA ALA A 110 1.26 -4.27 -32.68
C ALA A 110 0.12 -4.46 -33.71
N ILE A 111 -0.96 -3.69 -33.62
CA ILE A 111 -2.08 -3.75 -34.57
C ILE A 111 -1.63 -3.25 -35.95
N VAL A 112 -0.94 -2.11 -35.99
CA VAL A 112 -0.46 -1.53 -37.26
C VAL A 112 0.57 -2.44 -37.90
N GLU A 113 1.49 -2.99 -37.12
CA GLU A 113 2.49 -3.95 -37.60
C GLU A 113 1.85 -5.16 -38.30
N VAL A 114 0.86 -5.81 -37.67
CA VAL A 114 0.16 -6.97 -38.28
C VAL A 114 -0.60 -6.59 -39.54
N LEU A 115 -1.20 -5.39 -39.58
CA LEU A 115 -1.91 -4.89 -40.76
C LEU A 115 -0.96 -4.57 -41.93
N GLU A 116 0.22 -4.01 -41.64
CA GLU A 116 1.25 -3.76 -42.64
C GLU A 116 1.81 -5.08 -43.20
N GLU A 117 2.12 -6.05 -42.33
CA GLU A 117 2.56 -7.40 -42.74
C GLU A 117 1.50 -8.08 -43.62
N SER A 118 0.24 -8.06 -43.19
CA SER A 118 -0.87 -8.62 -43.97
C SER A 118 -1.08 -7.92 -45.31
N HIS A 119 -0.85 -6.60 -45.37
CA HIS A 119 -0.95 -5.84 -46.61
C HIS A 119 0.17 -6.24 -47.58
N GLU A 120 1.41 -6.33 -47.10
CA GLU A 120 2.54 -6.76 -47.92
C GLU A 120 2.34 -8.19 -48.46
N ASP A 121 1.84 -9.10 -47.62
CA ASP A 121 1.53 -10.48 -48.01
C ASP A 121 0.46 -10.55 -49.12
N ILE A 122 -0.63 -9.80 -48.98
CA ILE A 122 -1.69 -9.72 -50.01
C ILE A 122 -1.13 -9.12 -51.30
N LEU A 123 -0.32 -8.07 -51.21
CA LEU A 123 0.28 -7.43 -52.38
C LEU A 123 1.22 -8.41 -53.12
N ALA A 124 2.01 -9.18 -52.37
CA ALA A 124 2.86 -10.22 -52.92
C ALA A 124 2.04 -11.34 -53.60
N GLU A 125 0.93 -11.76 -52.99
CA GLU A 125 0.00 -12.72 -53.59
C GLU A 125 -0.61 -12.20 -54.90
N ILE A 126 -1.04 -10.93 -54.93
CA ILE A 126 -1.56 -10.27 -56.12
C ILE A 126 -0.49 -10.22 -57.22
N HIS A 127 0.75 -9.84 -56.89
CA HIS A 127 1.85 -9.82 -57.86
C HIS A 127 2.16 -11.22 -58.41
N ALA A 128 2.12 -12.25 -57.56
CA ALA A 128 2.27 -13.64 -57.99
C ALA A 128 1.12 -14.08 -58.92
N ALA A 129 -0.11 -13.65 -58.65
CA ALA A 129 -1.26 -13.91 -59.51
C ALA A 129 -1.15 -13.19 -60.86
N ILE A 130 -0.72 -11.91 -60.87
CA ILE A 130 -0.48 -11.15 -62.10
C ILE A 130 0.61 -11.81 -62.96
N SER A 131 1.67 -12.32 -62.32
CA SER A 131 2.76 -13.02 -63.02
C SER A 131 2.31 -14.32 -63.70
N ARG A 132 1.14 -14.87 -63.30
CA ARG A 132 0.53 -16.05 -63.93
C ARG A 132 -0.41 -15.69 -65.09
N LEU A 133 -0.71 -14.40 -65.31
CA LEU A 133 -1.58 -13.99 -66.40
C LEU A 133 -0.92 -14.22 -67.77
N PRO A 134 -1.71 -14.55 -68.81
CA PRO A 134 -1.20 -14.71 -70.17
C PRO A 134 -0.53 -13.44 -70.71
N GLN A 135 0.47 -13.60 -71.58
CA GLN A 135 1.11 -12.46 -72.24
C GLN A 135 0.09 -11.72 -73.12
N GLY A 136 -0.26 -10.49 -72.73
CA GLY A 136 -1.26 -9.65 -73.40
C GLY A 136 -2.32 -9.07 -72.45
N ASP A 137 -2.49 -9.64 -71.26
CA ASP A 137 -3.38 -9.09 -70.25
C ASP A 137 -2.72 -7.93 -69.50
N THR A 138 -3.52 -6.89 -69.24
CA THR A 138 -3.09 -5.72 -68.45
C THR A 138 -3.71 -5.82 -67.06
N ALA A 139 -2.88 -5.91 -66.03
CA ALA A 139 -3.32 -5.82 -64.64
C ALA A 139 -3.06 -4.43 -64.08
N SER A 140 -4.01 -3.92 -63.28
CA SER A 140 -3.87 -2.67 -62.54
C SER A 140 -4.24 -2.93 -61.09
N ILE A 141 -3.37 -2.52 -60.16
CA ILE A 141 -3.62 -2.61 -58.73
C ILE A 141 -4.07 -1.22 -58.29
N ASN A 142 -5.31 -1.13 -57.79
CA ASN A 142 -5.80 0.09 -57.15
C ASN A 142 -5.78 -0.13 -55.64
N ASP A 143 -4.71 0.33 -55.00
CA ASP A 143 -4.53 0.22 -53.57
C ASP A 143 -4.78 1.59 -52.90
N PRO A 144 -5.90 1.76 -52.17
CA PRO A 144 -6.18 2.99 -51.44
C PRO A 144 -5.34 3.14 -50.16
N TYR A 145 -4.59 2.12 -49.76
CA TYR A 145 -3.83 2.06 -48.52
C TYR A 145 -2.31 2.20 -48.71
N THR A 146 -1.84 2.41 -49.94
CA THR A 146 -0.41 2.52 -50.30
C THR A 146 0.36 3.52 -49.42
N TYR A 147 -0.29 4.60 -49.01
CA TYR A 147 0.36 5.67 -48.23
C TYR A 147 0.18 5.52 -46.72
N SER A 148 -0.91 4.91 -46.27
CA SER A 148 -1.19 4.71 -44.84
C SER A 148 -2.41 3.82 -44.62
N ILE A 149 -2.29 2.84 -43.72
CA ILE A 149 -3.42 2.10 -43.17
C ILE A 149 -3.87 2.83 -41.89
N SER A 150 -5.01 3.50 -41.93
CA SER A 150 -5.60 4.16 -40.75
C SER A 150 -6.72 3.32 -40.18
N VAL A 151 -6.52 2.80 -38.97
CA VAL A 151 -7.51 2.02 -38.23
C VAL A 151 -7.80 2.64 -36.87
N ASN A 152 -9.03 2.47 -36.39
CA ASN A 152 -9.37 2.81 -35.01
C ASN A 152 -8.87 1.70 -34.07
N ALA A 153 -7.57 1.74 -33.75
CA ALA A 153 -6.95 0.76 -32.87
C ALA A 153 -7.60 0.72 -31.47
N ASN A 154 -8.13 1.84 -30.97
CA ASN A 154 -8.83 1.84 -29.67
C ASN A 154 -10.11 1.02 -29.71
N LEU A 155 -10.87 1.11 -30.81
CA LEU A 155 -12.05 0.29 -31.01
C LEU A 155 -11.69 -1.20 -31.02
N LEU A 156 -10.67 -1.59 -31.79
CA LEU A 156 -10.20 -2.98 -31.87
C LEU A 156 -9.73 -3.50 -30.51
N ILE A 157 -8.94 -2.72 -29.77
CA ILE A 157 -8.50 -3.06 -28.41
C ILE A 157 -9.72 -3.24 -27.50
N SER A 158 -10.70 -2.32 -27.53
CA SER A 158 -11.89 -2.43 -26.69
C SER A 158 -12.75 -3.66 -27.03
N GLN A 159 -12.91 -3.99 -28.31
CA GLN A 159 -13.65 -5.17 -28.75
C GLN A 159 -12.92 -6.46 -28.37
N PHE A 160 -11.60 -6.50 -28.53
CA PHE A 160 -10.77 -7.60 -28.07
C PHE A 160 -10.92 -7.80 -26.56
N CYS A 161 -10.77 -6.74 -25.76
CA CYS A 161 -10.97 -6.82 -24.31
C CYS A 161 -12.38 -7.28 -23.93
N ALA A 162 -13.42 -6.83 -24.65
CA ALA A 162 -14.80 -7.24 -24.40
C ALA A 162 -15.10 -8.69 -24.82
N SER A 163 -14.30 -9.25 -25.76
CA SER A 163 -14.44 -10.63 -26.22
C SER A 163 -13.80 -11.67 -25.28
N GLN A 164 -12.97 -11.23 -24.32
CA GLN A 164 -12.29 -12.13 -23.39
C GLN A 164 -13.12 -12.35 -22.13
N ASP A 165 -13.30 -13.62 -21.75
CA ASP A 165 -14.00 -14.00 -20.52
C ASP A 165 -13.19 -13.74 -19.23
N ASP A 166 -11.85 -13.72 -19.34
CA ASP A 166 -10.92 -13.49 -18.22
C ASP A 166 -9.85 -12.48 -18.64
N TYR A 167 -9.55 -11.53 -17.74
CA TYR A 167 -8.51 -10.52 -17.93
C TYR A 167 -7.11 -11.12 -18.16
N LYS A 168 -6.85 -12.35 -17.68
CA LYS A 168 -5.58 -13.05 -17.91
C LYS A 168 -5.32 -13.38 -19.38
N ASN A 169 -6.37 -13.45 -20.18
CA ASN A 169 -6.28 -13.66 -21.62
C ASN A 169 -5.97 -12.35 -22.38
N ILE A 170 -6.15 -11.19 -21.75
CA ILE A 170 -5.86 -9.91 -22.39
C ILE A 170 -4.33 -9.70 -22.46
N ASN A 171 -3.73 -10.06 -23.61
CA ASN A 171 -2.32 -9.84 -23.90
C ASN A 171 -2.06 -9.64 -25.39
N LEU A 172 -0.89 -9.06 -25.72
CA LEU A 172 -0.51 -8.75 -27.10
C LEU A 172 -0.48 -9.96 -28.03
N ASN A 173 -0.06 -11.13 -27.54
CA ASN A 173 0.02 -12.33 -28.39
C ASN A 173 -1.37 -12.82 -28.81
N GLN A 174 -2.35 -12.71 -27.92
CA GLN A 174 -3.74 -13.06 -28.26
C GLN A 174 -4.38 -12.01 -29.18
N LEU A 175 -4.08 -10.73 -28.97
CA LEU A 175 -4.51 -9.66 -29.86
C LEU A 175 -3.98 -9.86 -31.29
N LYS A 176 -2.67 -10.11 -31.45
CA LYS A 176 -2.03 -10.35 -32.75
C LYS A 176 -2.54 -11.61 -33.47
N LYS A 177 -3.12 -12.58 -32.76
CA LYS A 177 -3.68 -13.80 -33.37
C LYS A 177 -5.10 -13.61 -33.89
N LEU A 178 -5.82 -12.63 -33.36
CA LEU A 178 -7.21 -12.37 -33.72
C LEU A 178 -7.32 -11.48 -34.97
N ILE A 179 -6.31 -10.64 -35.17
CA ILE A 179 -6.14 -9.75 -36.33
C ILE A 179 -5.39 -10.54 -37.39
#